data_AF-A0A7C3PHC7-F1
#
_entry.id   AF-A0A7C3PHC7-F1
#
_cell.length_a   1.000
_cell.length_b   1.000
_cell.length_c   1.000
_cell.angle_alpha   90.00
_cell.angle_beta   90.00
_cell.angle_gamma   90.00
#
_symmetry.space_group_name_H-M   'P 1'
#
loop_
_entity.id
_entity.type
_entity.pdbx_description
1 polymer ?
#
loop_
_entity_poly.entity_id
_entity_poly.type
_entity_poly.pdbx_seq_one_letter_code
_entity_poly.pdbx_strand_id
1 'polypeptide(L)'
;MEGIDPKNSSGQTATSIADPLLSTNHAGTTHNHSIGSDPEEAALEKALIQSLAPDEHDHAPPVNNRPELHISLDQVDGAKTLDPKKIGRDTSLKDNLGRKGDILNGRGGDNVIIGSGDSDIIRAAGGGFNTITTGTGRDTVILGRETTNRIFDFDPTNDRLLLGGGLNPKNIVIAQGKNPGKGGLDQPLDATSNTLVIDKKTGHILAALTFVKASDITEKNFARLTPEANRSIQGKELGLKTQRGNGQLTGTNGRDRLIGGDGNDFLYVGDGGFKFNTATGGGGTEFPFPTTSPGSSEMKVQLKGGVLQLDGTYKNFDGFPLFSQGEKTIDPNATILNGSNPQALVEGFLRVPKDVEGNPISGTHVHFSPAGDSRGNFADATVVRFLENTPTDAKSGTLKGEFELTPAEQAALLAGNFYINIHTNLDGDGDGIAGYPTGENRINLNRNVVSFT
;
A
#
# COMPACT_ATOMS: atom_id res chain seq x y z
N MET A 1 65.39 16.05 -13.48
CA MET A 1 66.70 15.44 -13.20
C MET A 1 66.41 13.96 -12.95
N GLU A 2 66.22 13.18 -14.01
CA GLU A 2 67.25 12.63 -14.92
C GLU A 2 68.05 11.51 -14.26
N GLY A 3 68.03 10.33 -14.88
CA GLY A 3 68.60 9.09 -14.36
C GLY A 3 68.04 7.87 -15.10
N ILE A 4 68.42 7.72 -16.38
CA ILE A 4 67.90 6.71 -17.31
C ILE A 4 68.95 5.59 -17.53
N ASP A 5 68.59 4.36 -17.14
CA ASP A 5 68.86 3.09 -17.88
C ASP A 5 70.36 2.65 -18.07
N PRO A 6 70.72 1.55 -18.79
CA PRO A 6 70.11 0.21 -18.98
C PRO A 6 71.05 -0.99 -18.67
N LYS A 7 70.50 -2.22 -18.87
CA LYS A 7 71.10 -3.49 -19.40
C LYS A 7 71.25 -4.68 -18.43
N ASN A 8 71.26 -5.95 -18.86
CA ASN A 8 70.63 -6.70 -19.98
C ASN A 8 70.96 -8.22 -19.79
N SER A 9 70.48 -9.10 -20.69
CA SER A 9 70.71 -10.57 -20.80
C SER A 9 69.96 -11.44 -19.76
N SER A 10 69.15 -12.48 -20.05
CA SER A 10 68.89 -13.41 -21.19
C SER A 10 69.41 -14.83 -20.93
N GLY A 11 68.49 -15.80 -20.85
CA GLY A 11 68.77 -17.25 -20.80
C GLY A 11 67.53 -18.04 -21.21
N GLN A 12 67.66 -18.92 -22.21
CA GLN A 12 66.56 -19.67 -22.84
C GLN A 12 66.49 -21.13 -22.34
N THR A 13 65.29 -21.73 -22.36
CA THR A 13 64.89 -23.03 -22.98
C THR A 13 63.53 -23.43 -22.38
N ALA A 14 62.40 -23.63 -23.07
CA ALA A 14 62.06 -24.24 -24.36
C ALA A 14 61.86 -25.77 -24.31
N THR A 15 60.62 -26.19 -24.01
CA THR A 15 59.95 -27.43 -24.45
C THR A 15 58.43 -27.20 -24.43
N SER A 16 57.64 -28.08 -25.05
CA SER A 16 56.66 -27.58 -26.04
C SER A 16 55.71 -28.66 -26.61
N ILE A 17 54.53 -28.24 -27.10
CA ILE A 17 53.55 -29.00 -27.92
C ILE A 17 52.84 -30.12 -27.09
N ALA A 18 51.54 -30.42 -27.18
CA ALA A 18 50.60 -30.24 -28.28
C ALA A 18 49.14 -29.93 -27.88
N ASP A 19 48.48 -29.23 -28.80
CA ASP A 19 47.03 -29.11 -28.97
C ASP A 19 46.64 -29.95 -30.21
N PRO A 20 45.47 -30.62 -30.24
CA PRO A 20 44.80 -30.84 -31.51
C PRO A 20 43.31 -30.48 -31.52
N LEU A 21 42.93 -29.77 -32.58
CA LEU A 21 41.62 -29.22 -32.88
C LEU A 21 40.53 -30.24 -33.28
N LEU A 22 39.28 -29.80 -33.00
CA LEU A 22 38.07 -29.89 -33.84
C LEU A 22 37.23 -31.18 -33.99
N SER A 23 35.94 -30.97 -33.71
CA SER A 23 34.74 -31.49 -34.41
C SER A 23 34.23 -32.90 -34.10
N THR A 24 33.04 -32.95 -33.46
CA THR A 24 31.79 -33.34 -34.16
C THR A 24 30.55 -32.77 -33.43
N ASN A 25 29.53 -32.39 -34.20
CA ASN A 25 28.20 -32.04 -33.67
C ASN A 25 27.50 -33.24 -33.02
N HIS A 26 26.74 -33.02 -31.95
CA HIS A 26 25.43 -33.65 -31.82
C HIS A 26 24.45 -32.80 -31.02
N ALA A 27 23.27 -32.55 -31.59
CA ALA A 27 22.15 -31.97 -30.88
C ALA A 27 21.60 -32.97 -29.84
N GLY A 28 21.29 -32.47 -28.64
CA GLY A 28 20.77 -33.25 -27.52
C GLY A 28 19.77 -32.44 -26.72
N THR A 29 18.63 -32.10 -27.33
CA THR A 29 17.47 -31.54 -26.63
C THR A 29 16.93 -32.58 -25.64
N THR A 30 17.17 -32.37 -24.35
CA THR A 30 16.42 -33.05 -23.28
C THR A 30 15.56 -32.04 -22.54
N HIS A 31 14.31 -31.90 -23.00
CA HIS A 31 13.24 -31.38 -22.15
C HIS A 31 13.12 -32.28 -20.92
N ASN A 32 13.47 -31.77 -19.74
CA ASN A 32 12.91 -32.28 -18.50
C ASN A 32 11.77 -31.36 -18.08
N HIS A 33 10.55 -31.82 -18.32
CA HIS A 33 9.38 -31.29 -17.62
C HIS A 33 9.47 -31.69 -16.13
N SER A 34 9.65 -30.71 -15.25
CA SER A 34 9.02 -30.72 -13.93
C SER A 34 7.78 -29.84 -14.08
N ILE A 35 6.55 -30.36 -14.24
CA ILE A 35 5.74 -31.01 -13.21
C ILE A 35 5.80 -30.23 -11.89
N GLY A 36 4.80 -29.37 -11.70
CA GLY A 36 4.47 -28.74 -10.42
C GLY A 36 5.42 -27.63 -9.97
N SER A 37 5.34 -26.46 -10.60
CA SER A 37 5.70 -25.22 -9.90
C SER A 37 4.79 -25.10 -8.67
N ASP A 38 5.37 -24.96 -7.48
CA ASP A 38 4.56 -24.76 -6.26
C ASP A 38 3.72 -23.46 -6.40
N PRO A 39 2.54 -23.34 -5.79
CA PRO A 39 1.77 -22.10 -5.84
C PRO A 39 2.55 -20.89 -5.32
N GLU A 40 3.50 -21.13 -4.40
CA GLU A 40 4.43 -20.14 -3.88
C GLU A 40 5.50 -19.75 -4.92
N GLU A 41 6.05 -20.70 -5.68
CA GLU A 41 7.03 -20.45 -6.74
C GLU A 41 6.41 -19.69 -7.91
N ALA A 42 5.19 -20.03 -8.31
CA ALA A 42 4.43 -19.29 -9.33
C ALA A 42 3.98 -17.90 -8.85
N ALA A 43 3.74 -17.72 -7.54
CA ALA A 43 3.49 -16.40 -6.95
C ALA A 43 4.77 -15.56 -6.88
N LEU A 44 5.91 -16.18 -6.55
CA LEU A 44 7.23 -15.55 -6.52
C LEU A 44 7.64 -15.10 -7.92
N GLU A 45 7.54 -15.96 -8.93
CA GLU A 45 7.85 -15.62 -10.33
C GLU A 45 6.96 -14.48 -10.85
N LYS A 46 5.67 -14.47 -10.46
CA LYS A 46 4.76 -13.37 -10.81
C LYS A 46 5.12 -12.05 -10.10
N ALA A 47 5.46 -12.09 -8.82
CA ALA A 47 5.93 -10.92 -8.07
C ALA A 47 7.29 -10.40 -8.59
N LEU A 48 8.15 -11.32 -9.05
CA LEU A 48 9.43 -11.02 -9.67
C LEU A 48 9.25 -10.34 -11.03
N ILE A 49 8.41 -10.88 -11.92
CA ILE A 49 8.08 -10.24 -13.20
C ILE A 49 7.44 -8.85 -12.99
N GLN A 50 6.62 -8.69 -11.94
CA GLN A 50 5.97 -7.41 -11.61
C GLN A 50 6.93 -6.38 -10.98
N SER A 51 8.05 -6.81 -10.39
CA SER A 51 9.11 -5.93 -9.86
C SER A 51 10.30 -5.72 -10.80
N LEU A 52 10.43 -6.53 -11.86
CA LEU A 52 11.51 -6.44 -12.86
C LEU A 52 11.07 -5.85 -14.22
N ALA A 53 9.86 -5.30 -14.33
CA ALA A 53 9.40 -4.66 -15.56
C ALA A 53 10.32 -3.47 -15.92
N PRO A 54 11.00 -3.47 -17.08
CA PRO A 54 11.97 -2.44 -17.44
C PRO A 54 11.27 -1.21 -18.04
N ASP A 55 10.44 -0.56 -17.24
CA ASP A 55 9.97 0.80 -17.46
C ASP A 55 10.15 1.60 -16.18
N GLU A 56 10.58 2.83 -16.38
CA GLU A 56 10.94 3.83 -15.37
C GLU A 56 10.21 3.67 -14.01
N HIS A 57 10.96 3.23 -12.99
CA HIS A 57 10.69 3.58 -11.58
C HIS A 57 10.95 5.08 -11.34
N ASP A 58 10.46 5.93 -12.25
CA ASP A 58 10.48 7.37 -12.11
C ASP A 58 9.50 7.74 -10.99
N HIS A 59 10.07 8.01 -9.82
CA HIS A 59 9.41 8.72 -8.73
C HIS A 59 9.15 10.15 -9.19
N ALA A 60 8.22 10.29 -10.13
CA ALA A 60 7.95 11.53 -10.82
C ALA A 60 7.75 12.65 -9.79
N PRO A 61 8.39 13.81 -9.96
CA PRO A 61 8.15 14.97 -9.10
C PRO A 61 6.64 15.27 -9.08
N PRO A 62 6.10 15.85 -8.00
CA PRO A 62 4.66 15.97 -7.79
C PRO A 62 3.98 16.73 -8.94
N VAL A 63 3.46 15.97 -9.90
CA VAL A 63 2.67 16.51 -10.99
C VAL A 63 1.31 16.83 -10.39
N ASN A 64 0.91 18.09 -10.42
CA ASN A 64 -0.42 18.56 -10.01
C ASN A 64 -1.51 18.07 -10.99
N ASN A 65 -1.64 16.75 -11.12
CA ASN A 65 -2.63 16.07 -11.93
C ASN A 65 -3.51 15.24 -11.00
N ARG A 66 -4.75 15.68 -10.81
CA ARG A 66 -5.80 14.83 -10.23
C ARG A 66 -5.83 13.49 -11.00
N PRO A 67 -6.09 12.36 -10.32
CA PRO A 67 -6.16 11.08 -10.99
C PRO A 67 -7.21 11.09 -12.10
N GLU A 68 -6.96 10.33 -13.17
CA GLU A 68 -7.90 10.18 -14.27
C GLU A 68 -9.20 9.52 -13.76
N LEU A 69 -10.29 10.29 -13.77
CA LEU A 69 -11.59 9.88 -13.20
C LEU A 69 -12.48 9.10 -14.20
N HIS A 70 -11.99 8.88 -15.41
CA HIS A 70 -12.69 8.19 -16.49
C HIS A 70 -11.78 7.14 -17.11
N ILE A 71 -12.34 6.00 -17.50
CA ILE A 71 -11.58 4.92 -18.12
C ILE A 71 -12.40 4.20 -19.17
N SER A 72 -11.74 3.80 -20.27
CA SER A 72 -12.36 2.96 -21.29
C SER A 72 -12.31 1.48 -20.89
N LEU A 73 -13.32 0.70 -21.30
CA LEU A 73 -13.47 -0.69 -20.83
C LEU A 73 -12.43 -1.67 -21.39
N ASP A 74 -11.66 -1.28 -22.41
CA ASP A 74 -10.50 -2.02 -22.92
C ASP A 74 -9.24 -1.82 -22.05
N GLN A 75 -9.15 -0.70 -21.32
CA GLN A 75 -8.06 -0.38 -20.39
C GLN A 75 -8.18 -1.09 -19.04
N VAL A 76 -9.24 -1.90 -18.82
CA VAL A 76 -9.46 -2.68 -17.58
C VAL A 76 -9.59 -4.17 -17.89
N ASP A 77 -9.38 -5.04 -16.88
CA ASP A 77 -9.51 -6.49 -17.02
C ASP A 77 -10.80 -7.03 -16.38
N GLY A 78 -11.28 -8.18 -16.84
CA GLY A 78 -12.41 -8.90 -16.23
C GLY A 78 -13.76 -8.16 -16.22
N ALA A 79 -13.94 -7.14 -17.07
CA ALA A 79 -15.09 -6.24 -17.04
C ALA A 79 -16.47 -6.93 -17.09
N LYS A 80 -17.20 -6.89 -15.98
CA LYS A 80 -18.53 -7.52 -15.79
C LYS A 80 -19.60 -6.46 -15.49
N THR A 81 -20.68 -6.44 -16.28
CA THR A 81 -21.89 -5.64 -15.95
C THR A 81 -22.71 -6.34 -14.85
N LEU A 82 -23.26 -5.58 -13.90
CA LEU A 82 -24.19 -6.11 -12.88
C LEU A 82 -25.49 -6.67 -13.47
N ASP A 83 -26.00 -7.78 -12.94
CA ASP A 83 -27.38 -8.22 -13.23
C ASP A 83 -28.41 -7.37 -12.46
N PRO A 84 -29.19 -6.49 -13.13
CA PRO A 84 -30.16 -5.62 -12.48
C PRO A 84 -31.33 -6.36 -11.80
N LYS A 85 -31.51 -7.66 -12.09
CA LYS A 85 -32.53 -8.50 -11.43
C LYS A 85 -32.09 -8.97 -10.04
N LYS A 86 -30.78 -9.07 -9.80
CA LYS A 86 -30.19 -9.45 -8.51
C LYS A 86 -29.98 -8.26 -7.58
N ILE A 87 -29.91 -7.04 -8.12
CA ILE A 87 -29.71 -5.83 -7.31
C ILE A 87 -31.00 -5.44 -6.57
N GLY A 88 -30.96 -5.47 -5.24
CA GLY A 88 -32.09 -5.09 -4.39
C GLY A 88 -32.49 -3.60 -4.46
N ARG A 89 -33.39 -3.23 -3.56
CA ARG A 89 -33.73 -1.84 -3.22
C ARG A 89 -33.74 -1.75 -1.70
N ASP A 90 -32.94 -0.87 -1.14
CA ASP A 90 -33.01 -0.58 0.30
C ASP A 90 -34.16 0.42 0.51
N THR A 91 -35.06 0.15 1.46
CA THR A 91 -36.22 1.00 1.81
C THR A 91 -36.02 1.80 3.10
N SER A 92 -35.00 1.42 3.88
CA SER A 92 -34.52 2.08 5.08
C SER A 92 -33.00 1.88 5.12
N LEU A 93 -32.25 2.94 5.42
CA LEU A 93 -30.84 2.81 5.80
C LEU A 93 -30.67 2.79 7.33
N LYS A 94 -31.72 3.12 8.11
CA LYS A 94 -31.64 3.12 9.58
C LYS A 94 -31.24 1.74 10.12
N ASP A 95 -31.68 0.69 9.44
CA ASP A 95 -31.44 -0.70 9.82
C ASP A 95 -30.09 -1.25 9.30
N ASN A 96 -29.40 -0.48 8.44
CA ASN A 96 -28.00 -0.72 8.08
C ASN A 96 -27.03 -0.02 9.06
N LEU A 97 -27.52 0.95 9.85
CA LEU A 97 -26.70 1.71 10.79
C LEU A 97 -26.47 0.91 12.07
N GLY A 98 -25.20 0.72 12.41
CA GLY A 98 -24.73 0.07 13.62
C GLY A 98 -25.26 0.71 14.91
N ARG A 99 -25.13 0.00 16.03
CA ARG A 99 -25.55 0.52 17.35
C ARG A 99 -24.73 1.73 17.76
N LYS A 100 -23.43 1.71 17.48
CA LYS A 100 -22.51 2.84 17.55
C LYS A 100 -22.35 3.58 16.22
N GLY A 101 -22.64 2.91 15.09
CA GLY A 101 -22.35 3.41 13.75
C GLY A 101 -22.91 4.80 13.43
N ASP A 102 -22.20 5.45 12.51
CA ASP A 102 -22.21 6.89 12.23
C ASP A 102 -22.80 7.23 10.85
N ILE A 103 -23.15 8.51 10.69
CA ILE A 103 -23.60 9.05 9.39
C ILE A 103 -22.63 10.14 8.95
N LEU A 104 -21.79 9.80 7.97
CA LEU A 104 -20.74 10.65 7.44
C LEU A 104 -21.11 11.13 6.04
N ASN A 105 -21.14 12.43 5.79
CA ASN A 105 -21.62 13.00 4.53
C ASN A 105 -20.79 14.23 4.14
N GLY A 106 -19.72 14.01 3.37
CA GLY A 106 -18.80 15.07 2.91
C GLY A 106 -19.48 16.13 2.04
N ARG A 107 -20.63 15.80 1.40
CA ARG A 107 -21.31 16.68 0.43
C ARG A 107 -20.40 17.03 -0.76
N GLY A 108 -20.03 18.30 -0.92
CA GLY A 108 -19.25 18.78 -2.07
C GLY A 108 -17.74 18.59 -1.86
N GLY A 109 -16.94 19.08 -2.81
CA GLY A 109 -15.47 19.04 -2.70
C GLY A 109 -14.83 17.66 -2.74
N ASP A 110 -13.50 17.64 -2.60
CA ASP A 110 -12.68 16.44 -2.49
C ASP A 110 -12.50 16.13 -0.99
N ASN A 111 -13.19 15.12 -0.45
CA ASN A 111 -13.24 14.86 0.99
C ASN A 111 -12.34 13.70 1.42
N VAL A 112 -11.94 13.73 2.69
CA VAL A 112 -11.46 12.53 3.38
C VAL A 112 -12.47 12.12 4.45
N ILE A 113 -12.88 10.85 4.44
CA ILE A 113 -13.88 10.31 5.36
C ILE A 113 -13.33 9.05 6.03
N ILE A 114 -13.28 9.03 7.35
CA ILE A 114 -12.83 7.89 8.16
C ILE A 114 -13.98 7.49 9.10
N GLY A 115 -14.46 6.26 8.94
CA GLY A 115 -15.54 5.63 9.72
C GLY A 115 -15.10 5.02 11.04
N SER A 116 -15.97 4.16 11.58
CA SER A 116 -15.99 3.70 12.97
C SER A 116 -15.73 2.19 13.12
N GLY A 117 -15.91 1.67 14.35
CA GLY A 117 -15.86 0.24 14.66
C GLY A 117 -17.20 -0.49 14.58
N ASP A 118 -18.23 0.15 14.01
CA ASP A 118 -19.56 -0.43 13.80
C ASP A 118 -20.11 0.03 12.45
N SER A 119 -21.24 -0.54 12.00
CA SER A 119 -21.72 -0.40 10.61
C SER A 119 -22.11 1.04 10.27
N ASP A 120 -21.36 1.69 9.39
CA ASP A 120 -21.51 3.12 9.07
C ASP A 120 -22.31 3.39 7.78
N ILE A 121 -22.78 4.63 7.64
CA ILE A 121 -23.41 5.14 6.41
C ILE A 121 -22.62 6.34 5.89
N ILE A 122 -21.83 6.10 4.85
CA ILE A 122 -20.94 7.07 4.23
C ILE A 122 -21.56 7.58 2.93
N ARG A 123 -21.89 8.87 2.87
CA ARG A 123 -22.55 9.52 1.74
C ARG A 123 -21.57 10.37 0.95
N ALA A 124 -20.76 9.69 0.13
CA ALA A 124 -19.77 10.29 -0.76
C ALA A 124 -20.34 10.41 -2.19
N ALA A 125 -21.35 11.28 -2.32
CA ALA A 125 -22.22 11.37 -3.50
C ALA A 125 -22.58 12.81 -3.93
N GLY A 126 -21.87 13.82 -3.41
CA GLY A 126 -22.12 15.23 -3.73
C GLY A 126 -21.11 15.87 -4.69
N GLY A 127 -20.26 15.06 -5.33
CA GLY A 127 -19.20 15.50 -6.25
C GLY A 127 -17.79 15.18 -5.73
N GLY A 128 -16.81 15.56 -6.55
CA GLY A 128 -15.39 15.53 -6.20
C GLY A 128 -14.74 14.15 -6.20
N PHE A 129 -13.50 14.14 -5.72
CA PHE A 129 -12.67 12.96 -5.50
C PHE A 129 -12.54 12.71 -3.99
N ASN A 130 -13.17 11.64 -3.48
CA ASN A 130 -13.17 11.34 -2.05
C ASN A 130 -12.23 10.17 -1.72
N THR A 131 -11.50 10.28 -0.61
CA THR A 131 -10.73 9.20 0.00
C THR A 131 -11.47 8.69 1.23
N ILE A 132 -11.69 7.37 1.32
CA ILE A 132 -12.57 6.76 2.32
C ILE A 132 -11.87 5.58 2.99
N THR A 133 -11.92 5.56 4.32
CA THR A 133 -11.67 4.39 5.16
C THR A 133 -12.97 4.10 5.91
N THR A 134 -13.59 2.94 5.69
CA THR A 134 -14.90 2.62 6.28
C THR A 134 -14.78 2.16 7.72
N GLY A 135 -13.67 1.48 8.07
CA GLY A 135 -13.40 0.97 9.40
C GLY A 135 -13.73 -0.52 9.54
N THR A 136 -14.52 -0.89 10.54
CA THR A 136 -15.01 -2.26 10.69
C THR A 136 -16.50 -2.30 10.93
N GLY A 137 -17.22 -3.10 10.15
CA GLY A 137 -18.64 -3.25 10.35
C GLY A 137 -19.27 -3.92 9.13
N ARG A 138 -20.42 -3.39 8.74
CA ARG A 138 -21.12 -3.74 7.52
C ARG A 138 -21.46 -2.45 6.77
N ASP A 139 -20.43 -1.81 6.25
CA ASP A 139 -20.49 -0.40 5.92
C ASP A 139 -21.22 -0.15 4.62
N THR A 140 -21.87 1.01 4.56
CA THR A 140 -22.76 1.40 3.48
C THR A 140 -22.25 2.69 2.83
N VAL A 141 -21.53 2.56 1.72
CA VAL A 141 -21.04 3.70 0.93
C VAL A 141 -22.03 4.01 -0.19
N ILE A 142 -22.63 5.20 -0.15
CA ILE A 142 -23.58 5.69 -1.16
C ILE A 142 -22.79 6.37 -2.28
N LEU A 143 -22.88 5.80 -3.49
CA LEU A 143 -22.24 6.32 -4.69
C LEU A 143 -23.12 7.38 -5.39
N GLY A 144 -22.50 8.50 -5.75
CA GLY A 144 -23.09 9.55 -6.58
C GLY A 144 -22.83 9.38 -8.07
N ARG A 145 -23.46 10.21 -8.89
CA ARG A 145 -23.03 10.41 -10.28
C ARG A 145 -21.91 11.44 -10.30
N GLU A 146 -20.95 11.30 -11.22
CA GLU A 146 -19.83 12.24 -11.37
C GLU A 146 -19.09 12.49 -10.03
N THR A 147 -18.96 11.44 -9.21
CA THR A 147 -18.25 11.43 -7.93
C THR A 147 -17.38 10.18 -7.89
N THR A 148 -16.09 10.34 -7.67
CA THR A 148 -15.13 9.24 -7.60
C THR A 148 -14.71 9.01 -6.16
N ASN A 149 -14.70 7.74 -5.73
CA ASN A 149 -14.41 7.36 -4.35
C ASN A 149 -13.26 6.35 -4.30
N ARG A 150 -12.08 6.74 -3.83
CA ARG A 150 -11.01 5.79 -3.49
C ARG A 150 -11.30 5.26 -2.09
N ILE A 151 -11.59 3.97 -1.98
CA ILE A 151 -11.92 3.31 -0.70
C ILE A 151 -10.76 2.39 -0.32
N PHE A 152 -10.16 2.59 0.84
CA PHE A 152 -8.89 1.95 1.21
C PHE A 152 -9.03 0.56 1.85
N ASP A 153 -10.20 0.24 2.39
CA ASP A 153 -10.43 -0.91 3.27
C ASP A 153 -11.73 -1.67 3.04
N PHE A 154 -12.45 -1.38 1.95
CA PHE A 154 -13.72 -2.03 1.60
C PHE A 154 -13.67 -3.57 1.74
N ASP A 155 -14.49 -4.12 2.63
CA ASP A 155 -14.60 -5.57 2.86
C ASP A 155 -15.61 -6.20 1.88
N PRO A 156 -15.17 -6.98 0.87
CA PRO A 156 -16.08 -7.61 -0.09
C PRO A 156 -17.02 -8.65 0.53
N THR A 157 -16.80 -9.08 1.78
CA THR A 157 -17.67 -10.01 2.49
C THR A 157 -18.85 -9.31 3.19
N ASN A 158 -18.63 -8.11 3.75
CA ASN A 158 -19.60 -7.39 4.57
C ASN A 158 -20.17 -6.13 3.88
N ASP A 159 -19.31 -5.33 3.26
CA ASP A 159 -19.63 -3.95 2.85
C ASP A 159 -20.45 -3.84 1.57
N ARG A 160 -21.08 -2.67 1.43
CA ARG A 160 -22.12 -2.40 0.44
C ARG A 160 -21.94 -1.05 -0.24
N LEU A 161 -22.11 -1.06 -1.56
CA LEU A 161 -22.16 0.09 -2.43
C LEU A 161 -23.62 0.36 -2.83
N LEU A 162 -24.15 1.52 -2.43
CA LEU A 162 -25.51 1.93 -2.75
C LEU A 162 -25.54 2.89 -3.93
N LEU A 163 -26.20 2.45 -4.99
CA LEU A 163 -26.37 3.21 -6.22
C LEU A 163 -27.37 4.36 -5.98
N GLY A 164 -26.84 5.55 -5.69
CA GLY A 164 -27.56 6.81 -5.55
C GLY A 164 -27.65 7.60 -6.85
N GLY A 165 -28.09 8.87 -6.77
CA GLY A 165 -28.03 9.82 -7.89
C GLY A 165 -28.80 9.46 -9.18
N GLY A 166 -29.60 8.40 -9.18
CA GLY A 166 -30.22 7.85 -10.40
C GLY A 166 -29.30 6.92 -11.22
N LEU A 167 -28.20 6.45 -10.65
CA LEU A 167 -27.34 5.40 -11.23
C LEU A 167 -28.18 4.16 -11.57
N ASN A 168 -28.02 3.66 -12.79
CA ASN A 168 -28.76 2.48 -13.29
C ASN A 168 -27.87 1.24 -13.20
N PRO A 169 -28.25 0.18 -12.45
CA PRO A 169 -27.45 -1.04 -12.34
C PRO A 169 -27.02 -1.64 -13.69
N LYS A 170 -27.83 -1.49 -14.75
CA LYS A 170 -27.49 -1.97 -16.11
C LYS A 170 -26.24 -1.33 -16.71
N ASN A 171 -25.85 -0.16 -16.23
CA ASN A 171 -24.67 0.57 -16.70
C ASN A 171 -23.45 0.34 -15.80
N ILE A 172 -23.63 -0.22 -14.61
CA ILE A 172 -22.54 -0.43 -13.66
C ILE A 172 -21.71 -1.63 -14.10
N VAL A 173 -20.42 -1.40 -14.26
CA VAL A 173 -19.39 -2.41 -14.52
C VAL A 173 -18.48 -2.52 -13.31
N ILE A 174 -18.15 -3.76 -12.95
CA ILE A 174 -17.04 -4.10 -12.06
C ILE A 174 -15.88 -4.54 -12.97
N ALA A 175 -14.66 -4.08 -12.74
CA ALA A 175 -13.47 -4.52 -13.47
C ALA A 175 -12.23 -4.47 -12.56
N GLN A 176 -11.17 -5.21 -12.91
CA GLN A 176 -9.86 -5.05 -12.29
C GLN A 176 -9.07 -3.98 -13.04
N GLY A 177 -8.29 -3.16 -12.33
CA GLY A 177 -7.28 -2.32 -12.96
C GLY A 177 -6.23 -3.12 -13.75
N LYS A 178 -5.62 -2.51 -14.76
CA LYS A 178 -4.53 -3.11 -15.56
C LYS A 178 -3.18 -2.42 -15.38
N ASN A 179 -3.15 -1.23 -14.78
CA ASN A 179 -1.93 -0.45 -14.68
C ASN A 179 -0.98 -1.08 -13.65
N PRO A 180 0.21 -1.57 -14.04
CA PRO A 180 1.14 -2.18 -13.09
C PRO A 180 1.86 -1.11 -12.23
N GLY A 181 1.80 0.17 -12.62
CA GLY A 181 2.70 1.22 -12.15
C GLY A 181 2.10 2.23 -11.16
N LYS A 182 3.02 2.80 -10.37
CA LYS A 182 2.82 3.73 -9.25
C LYS A 182 1.92 3.17 -8.14
N GLY A 183 2.57 2.67 -7.08
CA GLY A 183 1.95 2.58 -5.77
C GLY A 183 1.89 3.94 -5.07
N GLY A 184 1.86 3.95 -3.75
CA GLY A 184 1.67 5.16 -2.97
C GLY A 184 0.22 5.62 -2.87
N LEU A 185 0.00 6.65 -2.06
CA LEU A 185 -1.31 7.31 -1.90
C LEU A 185 -1.84 7.91 -3.21
N ASP A 186 -0.95 8.32 -4.11
CA ASP A 186 -1.29 8.90 -5.41
C ASP A 186 -1.33 7.86 -6.53
N GLN A 187 -1.41 6.56 -6.20
CA GLN A 187 -1.54 5.49 -7.19
C GLN A 187 -2.71 5.74 -8.17
N PRO A 188 -2.52 5.46 -9.47
CA PRO A 188 -3.59 5.44 -10.46
C PRO A 188 -4.79 4.62 -9.96
N LEU A 189 -6.00 5.08 -10.27
CA LEU A 189 -7.20 4.37 -9.83
C LEU A 189 -7.28 2.97 -10.44
N ASP A 190 -6.82 2.84 -11.68
CA ASP A 190 -6.74 1.61 -12.47
C ASP A 190 -5.49 0.76 -12.20
N ALA A 191 -4.78 0.98 -11.08
CA ALA A 191 -3.72 0.09 -10.62
C ALA A 191 -4.20 -1.37 -10.54
N THR A 192 -3.33 -2.33 -10.89
CA THR A 192 -3.64 -3.78 -10.87
C THR A 192 -4.11 -4.30 -9.51
N SER A 193 -3.77 -3.62 -8.42
CA SER A 193 -4.24 -3.87 -7.05
C SER A 193 -5.72 -3.49 -6.82
N ASN A 194 -6.33 -2.68 -7.67
CA ASN A 194 -7.62 -2.05 -7.42
C ASN A 194 -8.77 -2.66 -8.23
N THR A 195 -9.93 -2.82 -7.60
CA THR A 195 -11.20 -3.04 -8.30
C THR A 195 -11.86 -1.72 -8.63
N LEU A 196 -12.30 -1.55 -9.87
CA LEU A 196 -13.04 -0.39 -10.35
C LEU A 196 -14.54 -0.66 -10.43
N VAL A 197 -15.34 0.32 -10.03
CA VAL A 197 -16.79 0.38 -10.23
C VAL A 197 -17.09 1.57 -11.14
N ILE A 198 -17.58 1.28 -12.36
CA ILE A 198 -17.61 2.24 -13.48
C ILE A 198 -19.05 2.41 -13.99
N ASP A 199 -19.51 3.64 -14.24
CA ASP A 199 -20.70 3.87 -15.10
C ASP A 199 -20.26 3.80 -16.57
N LYS A 200 -20.50 2.65 -17.22
CA LYS A 200 -20.09 2.40 -18.60
C LYS A 200 -20.76 3.31 -19.64
N LYS A 201 -21.75 4.12 -19.24
CA LYS A 201 -22.35 5.12 -20.13
C LYS A 201 -21.45 6.35 -20.29
N THR A 202 -20.71 6.72 -19.26
CA THR A 202 -19.81 7.90 -19.24
C THR A 202 -18.33 7.51 -19.18
N GLY A 203 -18.01 6.27 -18.82
CA GLY A 203 -16.66 5.83 -18.50
C GLY A 203 -16.22 6.26 -17.08
N HIS A 204 -17.07 6.93 -16.32
CA HIS A 204 -16.71 7.53 -15.03
C HIS A 204 -16.49 6.47 -13.95
N ILE A 205 -15.38 6.57 -13.23
CA ILE A 205 -15.04 5.73 -12.08
C ILE A 205 -15.81 6.23 -10.85
N LEU A 206 -16.82 5.47 -10.43
CA LEU A 206 -17.65 5.76 -9.26
C LEU A 206 -16.93 5.38 -7.95
N ALA A 207 -16.17 4.29 -7.99
CA ALA A 207 -15.30 3.87 -6.90
C ALA A 207 -14.08 3.11 -7.41
N ALA A 208 -12.95 3.26 -6.71
CA ALA A 208 -11.78 2.41 -6.78
C ALA A 208 -11.58 1.76 -5.41
N LEU A 209 -11.75 0.44 -5.33
CA LEU A 209 -11.63 -0.36 -4.12
C LEU A 209 -10.18 -0.85 -4.04
N THR A 210 -9.44 -0.28 -3.11
CA THR A 210 -7.98 -0.39 -3.01
C THR A 210 -7.60 -1.75 -2.44
N PHE A 211 -6.71 -2.48 -3.13
CA PHE A 211 -6.28 -3.85 -2.73
C PHE A 211 -7.44 -4.88 -2.64
N VAL A 212 -8.51 -4.66 -3.42
CA VAL A 212 -9.65 -5.58 -3.55
C VAL A 212 -9.63 -6.22 -4.95
N LYS A 213 -9.93 -7.52 -5.02
CA LYS A 213 -10.02 -8.26 -6.29
C LYS A 213 -11.44 -8.18 -6.86
N ALA A 214 -11.55 -7.95 -8.16
CA ALA A 214 -12.83 -7.81 -8.86
C ALA A 214 -13.66 -9.10 -8.85
N SER A 215 -13.00 -10.25 -8.65
CA SER A 215 -13.64 -11.57 -8.44
C SER A 215 -14.50 -11.64 -7.18
N ASP A 216 -14.14 -10.86 -6.15
CA ASP A 216 -14.71 -10.97 -4.81
C ASP A 216 -15.96 -10.08 -4.68
N ILE A 217 -16.07 -9.10 -5.58
CA ILE A 217 -17.21 -8.19 -5.71
C ILE A 217 -18.30 -8.82 -6.57
N THR A 218 -19.49 -8.95 -5.97
CA THR A 218 -20.66 -9.54 -6.65
C THR A 218 -21.90 -8.68 -6.45
N GLU A 219 -23.00 -9.06 -7.09
CA GLU A 219 -24.30 -8.40 -6.95
C GLU A 219 -24.78 -8.27 -5.48
N LYS A 220 -24.27 -9.09 -4.53
CA LYS A 220 -24.57 -8.99 -3.09
C LYS A 220 -24.10 -7.65 -2.49
N ASN A 221 -23.01 -7.09 -3.02
CA ASN A 221 -22.39 -5.87 -2.53
C ASN A 221 -23.13 -4.62 -3.02
N PHE A 222 -24.17 -4.75 -3.86
CA PHE A 222 -24.88 -3.61 -4.45
C PHE A 222 -26.35 -3.57 -4.08
N ALA A 223 -26.85 -2.36 -3.83
CA ALA A 223 -28.29 -2.08 -3.77
C ALA A 223 -28.62 -0.73 -4.40
N ARG A 224 -29.90 -0.52 -4.71
CA ARG A 224 -30.41 0.78 -5.15
C ARG A 224 -30.89 1.60 -3.95
N LEU A 225 -30.42 2.83 -3.84
CA LEU A 225 -30.93 3.78 -2.87
C LEU A 225 -32.33 4.25 -3.28
N THR A 226 -33.34 4.02 -2.44
CA THR A 226 -34.68 4.60 -2.63
C THR A 226 -34.78 5.99 -1.98
N PRO A 227 -35.72 6.84 -2.42
CA PRO A 227 -36.06 8.08 -1.73
C PRO A 227 -36.47 7.84 -0.27
N GLU A 228 -37.12 6.72 0.03
CA GLU A 228 -37.57 6.31 1.36
C GLU A 228 -36.36 6.05 2.28
N ALA A 229 -35.41 5.24 1.80
CA ALA A 229 -34.18 4.93 2.53
C ALA A 229 -33.30 6.18 2.73
N ASN A 230 -33.18 7.05 1.73
CA ASN A 230 -32.47 8.31 1.86
C ASN A 230 -33.13 9.28 2.87
N ARG A 231 -34.44 9.18 3.11
CA ARG A 231 -35.15 9.95 4.16
C ARG A 231 -34.99 9.34 5.56
N SER A 232 -34.86 8.02 5.69
CA SER A 232 -34.77 7.36 7.01
C SER A 232 -33.57 7.83 7.85
N ILE A 233 -32.50 8.30 7.20
CA ILE A 233 -31.28 8.83 7.83
C ILE A 233 -31.28 10.35 8.06
N GLN A 234 -32.35 11.06 7.71
CA GLN A 234 -32.43 12.52 7.86
C GLN A 234 -33.07 12.95 9.20
N GLY A 235 -33.94 12.11 9.77
CA GLY A 235 -34.68 12.41 11.01
C GLY A 235 -33.79 12.62 12.24
N LYS A 236 -34.31 13.34 13.25
CA LYS A 236 -33.60 13.62 14.53
C LYS A 236 -33.65 12.45 15.53
N GLU A 237 -34.53 11.47 15.31
CA GLU A 237 -34.82 10.36 16.24
C GLU A 237 -33.71 9.31 16.37
N LEU A 238 -32.58 9.47 15.67
CA LEU A 238 -31.47 8.50 15.69
C LEU A 238 -30.53 8.67 16.90
N GLY A 239 -30.71 9.72 17.71
CA GLY A 239 -29.83 10.01 18.86
C GLY A 239 -28.42 10.46 18.48
N LEU A 240 -28.19 10.80 17.20
CA LEU A 240 -26.88 11.17 16.66
C LEU A 240 -26.48 12.58 17.10
N LYS A 241 -25.28 12.73 17.66
CA LYS A 241 -24.63 14.03 17.84
C LYS A 241 -24.34 14.63 16.46
N THR A 242 -25.06 15.68 16.08
CA THR A 242 -24.92 16.26 14.73
C THR A 242 -23.92 17.39 14.72
N GLN A 243 -22.95 17.32 13.81
CA GLN A 243 -21.96 18.36 13.55
C GLN A 243 -22.02 18.78 12.08
N ARG A 244 -21.84 20.08 11.81
CA ARG A 244 -21.92 20.68 10.48
C ARG A 244 -20.87 21.77 10.34
N GLY A 245 -20.12 21.78 9.26
CA GLY A 245 -19.08 22.79 9.00
C GLY A 245 -18.32 22.50 7.71
N ASN A 246 -17.32 23.35 7.45
CA ASN A 246 -16.28 23.10 6.44
C ASN A 246 -14.97 22.73 7.15
N GLY A 247 -14.05 22.05 6.48
CA GLY A 247 -12.76 21.64 7.02
C GLY A 247 -12.86 20.39 7.89
N GLN A 248 -12.23 20.40 9.06
CA GLN A 248 -12.18 19.23 9.93
C GLN A 248 -13.42 19.11 10.84
N LEU A 249 -14.08 17.96 10.78
CA LEU A 249 -15.18 17.55 11.65
C LEU A 249 -14.76 16.30 12.42
N THR A 250 -14.58 16.43 13.73
CA THR A 250 -14.22 15.30 14.62
C THR A 250 -15.44 14.81 15.41
N GLY A 251 -15.73 13.52 15.34
CA GLY A 251 -16.82 12.83 16.04
C GLY A 251 -16.57 12.62 17.54
N THR A 252 -17.23 11.62 18.09
CA THR A 252 -17.07 11.16 19.48
C THR A 252 -17.12 9.64 19.53
N ASN A 253 -16.78 9.06 20.68
CA ASN A 253 -16.94 7.62 20.93
C ASN A 253 -18.42 7.16 21.01
N GLY A 254 -19.37 8.05 20.72
CA GLY A 254 -20.81 7.79 20.65
C GLY A 254 -21.25 7.59 19.20
N ARG A 255 -22.51 7.97 18.89
CA ARG A 255 -23.00 8.02 17.51
C ARG A 255 -23.03 9.47 17.04
N ASP A 256 -22.38 9.75 15.93
CA ASP A 256 -22.25 11.07 15.32
C ASP A 256 -22.89 11.15 13.93
N ARG A 257 -23.29 12.36 13.57
CA ARG A 257 -23.71 12.73 12.22
C ARG A 257 -22.83 13.89 11.77
N LEU A 258 -21.76 13.57 11.06
CA LEU A 258 -20.80 14.54 10.53
C LEU A 258 -21.22 14.90 9.11
N ILE A 259 -21.49 16.19 8.87
CA ILE A 259 -21.93 16.68 7.56
C ILE A 259 -21.04 17.86 7.16
N GLY A 260 -20.30 17.66 6.08
CA GLY A 260 -19.49 18.69 5.43
C GLY A 260 -20.29 19.86 4.85
N GLY A 261 -19.58 20.71 4.15
CA GLY A 261 -20.05 21.87 3.42
C GLY A 261 -20.14 21.63 1.93
N ASP A 262 -19.54 22.55 1.18
CA ASP A 262 -19.44 22.47 -0.29
C ASP A 262 -17.97 22.54 -0.76
N GLY A 263 -17.02 22.51 0.19
CA GLY A 263 -15.57 22.48 -0.04
C GLY A 263 -14.95 21.15 0.39
N ASN A 264 -13.62 21.09 0.45
CA ASN A 264 -12.89 19.88 0.85
C ASN A 264 -12.92 19.73 2.37
N ASP A 265 -13.55 18.67 2.87
CA ASP A 265 -13.71 18.42 4.31
C ASP A 265 -13.02 17.13 4.77
N PHE A 266 -12.60 17.10 6.04
CA PHE A 266 -12.07 15.92 6.71
C PHE A 266 -13.07 15.47 7.80
N LEU A 267 -13.80 14.40 7.53
CA LEU A 267 -14.78 13.81 8.44
C LEU A 267 -14.15 12.60 9.13
N TYR A 268 -14.06 12.67 10.45
CA TYR A 268 -13.27 11.72 11.24
C TYR A 268 -14.00 11.40 12.55
N VAL A 269 -14.25 10.13 12.86
CA VAL A 269 -14.97 9.76 14.09
C VAL A 269 -14.20 10.07 15.38
N GLY A 270 -12.88 10.26 15.30
CA GLY A 270 -12.01 10.71 16.39
C GLY A 270 -11.07 9.64 16.93
N ASP A 271 -10.00 10.08 17.62
CA ASP A 271 -8.90 9.25 18.15
C ASP A 271 -9.37 8.12 19.10
N GLY A 272 -10.60 8.20 19.63
CA GLY A 272 -11.20 7.18 20.49
C GLY A 272 -11.96 6.07 19.76
N GLY A 273 -12.02 6.10 18.42
CA GLY A 273 -12.69 5.11 17.58
C GLY A 273 -11.83 3.91 17.18
N PHE A 274 -10.54 3.92 17.52
CA PHE A 274 -9.58 2.85 17.21
C PHE A 274 -8.48 2.73 18.27
N LYS A 275 -7.69 1.68 18.15
CA LYS A 275 -6.49 1.39 18.94
C LYS A 275 -5.45 0.69 18.06
N PHE A 276 -4.21 0.72 18.52
CA PHE A 276 -3.12 -0.05 17.93
C PHE A 276 -2.65 -1.14 18.90
N ASN A 277 -2.41 -2.34 18.37
CA ASN A 277 -1.61 -3.36 19.03
C ASN A 277 -0.11 -3.11 18.73
N THR A 278 0.80 -3.78 19.44
CA THR A 278 2.23 -3.78 19.05
C THR A 278 2.36 -4.47 17.68
N ALA A 279 2.95 -3.79 16.71
CA ALA A 279 3.33 -4.39 15.44
C ALA A 279 4.67 -5.13 15.60
N THR A 280 4.85 -6.25 14.90
CA THR A 280 6.07 -7.05 14.97
C THR A 280 6.57 -7.43 13.57
N GLY A 281 7.86 -7.68 13.47
CA GLY A 281 8.52 -8.17 12.26
C GLY A 281 9.54 -9.25 12.57
N GLY A 282 9.76 -10.18 11.64
CA GLY A 282 10.72 -11.28 11.78
C GLY A 282 11.55 -11.49 10.52
N GLY A 283 12.78 -11.99 10.67
CA GLY A 283 13.53 -12.53 9.56
C GLY A 283 12.76 -13.70 8.92
N GLY A 284 12.90 -13.85 7.61
CA GLY A 284 12.04 -14.72 6.80
C GLY A 284 10.64 -14.16 6.51
N THR A 285 10.21 -13.04 7.11
CA THR A 285 8.93 -12.38 6.77
C THR A 285 9.07 -11.21 5.81
N GLU A 286 10.26 -11.02 5.21
CA GLU A 286 10.45 -10.06 4.12
C GLU A 286 9.72 -10.53 2.85
N PHE A 287 9.12 -9.59 2.11
CA PHE A 287 8.36 -9.88 0.89
C PHE A 287 8.79 -8.93 -0.24
N PRO A 288 8.99 -9.40 -1.48
CA PRO A 288 8.73 -10.77 -1.96
C PRO A 288 9.89 -11.75 -1.72
N PHE A 289 10.97 -11.33 -1.07
CA PHE A 289 12.21 -12.10 -0.98
C PHE A 289 12.42 -12.69 0.43
N PRO A 290 12.40 -14.02 0.61
CA PRO A 290 12.66 -14.62 1.91
C PRO A 290 14.11 -14.38 2.36
N THR A 291 14.30 -13.97 3.61
CA THR A 291 15.60 -13.78 4.26
C THR A 291 15.93 -14.94 5.21
N THR A 292 17.22 -15.21 5.43
CA THR A 292 17.69 -16.18 6.45
C THR A 292 18.01 -15.53 7.81
N SER A 293 17.82 -14.22 7.92
CA SER A 293 18.07 -13.44 9.13
C SER A 293 17.33 -14.03 10.36
N PRO A 294 17.96 -14.06 11.55
CA PRO A 294 17.30 -14.33 12.83
C PRO A 294 16.67 -13.05 13.44
N GLY A 295 16.70 -11.94 12.71
CA GLY A 295 16.30 -10.61 13.15
C GLY A 295 14.85 -10.54 13.60
N SER A 296 14.60 -9.77 14.65
CA SER A 296 13.26 -9.52 15.18
C SER A 296 13.07 -8.04 15.48
N SER A 297 11.85 -7.54 15.27
CA SER A 297 11.51 -6.16 15.53
C SER A 297 10.13 -6.02 16.16
N GLU A 298 9.97 -4.97 16.96
CA GLU A 298 8.71 -4.57 17.57
C GLU A 298 8.52 -3.06 17.40
N MET A 299 7.29 -2.63 17.15
CA MET A 299 6.93 -1.22 16.99
C MET A 299 5.63 -0.91 17.73
N LYS A 300 5.67 0.08 18.61
CA LYS A 300 4.47 0.71 19.17
C LYS A 300 4.02 1.82 18.24
N VAL A 301 2.74 1.84 17.96
CA VAL A 301 2.10 2.79 17.05
C VAL A 301 1.11 3.62 17.84
N GLN A 302 1.13 4.94 17.65
CA GLN A 302 0.11 5.83 18.17
C GLN A 302 -0.25 6.87 17.11
N LEU A 303 -1.54 7.07 16.84
CA LEU A 303 -2.04 8.22 16.10
C LEU A 303 -2.83 9.10 17.09
N LYS A 304 -2.49 10.38 17.18
CA LYS A 304 -3.20 11.32 18.04
C LYS A 304 -3.21 12.73 17.43
N GLY A 305 -4.40 13.30 17.23
CA GLY A 305 -4.55 14.63 16.65
C GLY A 305 -3.90 14.78 15.26
N GLY A 306 -3.82 13.69 14.49
CA GLY A 306 -3.13 13.64 13.20
C GLY A 306 -1.63 13.35 13.24
N VAL A 307 -1.00 13.32 14.42
CA VAL A 307 0.42 12.98 14.58
C VAL A 307 0.57 11.47 14.80
N LEU A 308 1.33 10.82 13.91
CA LEU A 308 1.74 9.42 14.02
C LEU A 308 3.08 9.35 14.78
N GLN A 309 3.08 8.67 15.92
CA GLN A 309 4.26 8.34 16.69
C GLN A 309 4.58 6.84 16.57
N LEU A 310 5.84 6.54 16.26
CA LEU A 310 6.43 5.22 16.13
C LEU A 310 7.61 5.11 17.10
N ASP A 311 7.53 4.16 18.04
CA ASP A 311 8.60 3.85 19.00
C ASP A 311 8.84 2.33 19.02
N GLY A 312 10.00 1.90 18.54
CA GLY A 312 10.29 0.49 18.29
C GLY A 312 11.73 0.09 18.55
N THR A 313 11.98 -1.22 18.42
CA THR A 313 13.31 -1.83 18.55
C THR A 313 13.52 -2.90 17.49
N TYR A 314 14.78 -3.13 17.14
CA TYR A 314 15.23 -4.29 16.36
C TYR A 314 16.36 -5.02 17.11
N LYS A 315 16.48 -6.33 16.91
CA LYS A 315 17.43 -7.22 17.61
C LYS A 315 17.85 -8.37 16.72
N ASN A 316 19.12 -8.79 16.85
CA ASN A 316 19.71 -9.92 16.14
C ASN A 316 19.65 -9.81 14.61
N PHE A 317 19.77 -8.60 14.07
CA PHE A 317 19.83 -8.40 12.62
C PHE A 317 21.19 -8.84 12.06
N ASP A 318 21.25 -9.18 10.78
CA ASP A 318 22.47 -9.65 10.12
C ASP A 318 23.44 -8.50 9.73
N GLY A 319 23.04 -7.24 9.92
CA GLY A 319 23.92 -6.08 9.77
C GLY A 319 23.31 -4.78 10.27
N PHE A 320 24.08 -3.69 10.28
CA PHE A 320 23.54 -2.37 10.61
C PHE A 320 22.51 -1.89 9.58
N PRO A 321 21.45 -1.17 9.98
CA PRO A 321 20.53 -0.51 9.05
C PRO A 321 21.25 0.42 8.07
N LEU A 322 20.89 0.35 6.79
CA LEU A 322 21.46 1.16 5.71
C LEU A 322 21.34 2.66 6.03
N PHE A 323 22.38 3.42 5.69
CA PHE A 323 22.55 4.85 6.00
C PHE A 323 22.67 5.22 7.49
N SER A 324 22.65 4.27 8.43
CA SER A 324 22.80 4.57 9.85
C SER A 324 24.22 5.00 10.24
N GLN A 325 25.26 4.61 9.49
CA GLN A 325 26.66 4.99 9.74
C GLN A 325 27.22 5.99 8.70
N GLY A 326 26.38 6.53 7.80
CA GLY A 326 26.80 7.47 6.76
C GLY A 326 27.41 6.81 5.52
N GLU A 327 27.07 5.56 5.27
CA GLU A 327 27.50 4.74 4.15
C GLU A 327 27.08 5.35 2.80
N LYS A 328 27.90 5.16 1.76
CA LYS A 328 27.65 5.66 0.39
C LYS A 328 27.68 4.56 -0.68
N THR A 329 27.94 3.33 -0.27
CA THR A 329 28.06 2.14 -1.10
C THR A 329 27.58 0.94 -0.29
N ILE A 330 27.14 -0.10 -0.98
CA ILE A 330 26.80 -1.38 -0.35
C ILE A 330 28.07 -2.14 0.05
N ASP A 331 28.03 -2.88 1.17
CA ASP A 331 29.13 -3.74 1.58
C ASP A 331 29.28 -4.95 0.63
N PRO A 332 30.51 -5.33 0.20
CA PRO A 332 30.71 -6.50 -0.67
C PRO A 332 30.19 -7.84 -0.11
N ASN A 333 30.03 -7.96 1.21
CA ASN A 333 29.50 -9.16 1.89
C ASN A 333 27.97 -9.12 2.10
N ALA A 334 27.29 -8.06 1.65
CA ALA A 334 25.85 -7.92 1.81
C ALA A 334 25.08 -8.82 0.82
N THR A 335 24.01 -9.46 1.30
CA THR A 335 23.23 -10.42 0.52
C THR A 335 22.13 -9.72 -0.28
N ILE A 336 22.22 -9.80 -1.61
CA ILE A 336 21.23 -9.22 -2.55
C ILE A 336 20.31 -10.33 -3.05
N LEU A 337 19.07 -10.35 -2.57
CA LEU A 337 18.16 -11.49 -2.77
C LEU A 337 17.60 -11.64 -4.18
N ASN A 338 17.63 -10.57 -4.98
CA ASN A 338 16.99 -10.48 -6.30
C ASN A 338 17.97 -10.17 -7.45
N GLY A 339 19.28 -10.22 -7.19
CA GLY A 339 20.32 -9.87 -8.17
C GLY A 339 20.33 -8.40 -8.63
N SER A 340 19.62 -7.50 -7.95
CA SER A 340 19.65 -6.06 -8.25
C SER A 340 21.06 -5.47 -8.16
N ASN A 341 21.33 -4.45 -8.98
CA ASN A 341 22.57 -3.71 -8.87
C ASN A 341 22.63 -2.99 -7.51
N PRO A 342 23.60 -3.29 -6.62
CA PRO A 342 23.67 -2.68 -5.29
C PRO A 342 23.81 -1.15 -5.34
N GLN A 343 24.52 -0.63 -6.36
CA GLN A 343 24.68 0.80 -6.58
C GLN A 343 23.35 1.45 -7.00
N ALA A 344 22.49 0.75 -7.75
CA ALA A 344 21.17 1.25 -8.13
C ALA A 344 20.20 1.32 -6.95
N LEU A 345 20.34 0.44 -5.94
CA LEU A 345 19.58 0.53 -4.69
C LEU A 345 19.96 1.81 -3.92
N VAL A 346 21.26 2.04 -3.70
CA VAL A 346 21.76 3.26 -3.00
C VAL A 346 21.36 4.52 -3.76
N GLU A 347 21.54 4.55 -5.08
CA GLU A 347 21.10 5.69 -5.89
C GLU A 347 19.58 5.86 -5.92
N GLY A 348 18.81 4.77 -5.89
CA GLY A 348 17.35 4.81 -5.76
C GLY A 348 16.94 5.50 -4.46
N PHE A 349 17.47 5.06 -3.32
CA PHE A 349 17.24 5.69 -2.02
C PHE A 349 17.61 7.17 -2.00
N LEU A 350 18.75 7.55 -2.61
CA LEU A 350 19.19 8.94 -2.72
C LEU A 350 18.36 9.80 -3.70
N ARG A 351 17.53 9.18 -4.54
CA ARG A 351 16.60 9.84 -5.47
C ARG A 351 15.15 9.90 -4.95
N VAL A 352 14.81 9.16 -3.89
CA VAL A 352 13.51 9.30 -3.22
C VAL A 352 13.37 10.78 -2.80
N PRO A 353 12.25 11.45 -3.12
CA PRO A 353 12.03 12.82 -2.68
C PRO A 353 12.15 12.89 -1.16
N LYS A 354 12.82 13.94 -0.67
CA LYS A 354 13.00 14.17 0.76
C LYS A 354 11.65 14.06 1.46
N ASP A 355 11.61 13.34 2.58
CA ASP A 355 10.46 13.31 3.51
C ASP A 355 9.89 14.73 3.66
N VAL A 356 8.57 14.86 3.62
CA VAL A 356 7.87 16.15 3.70
C VAL A 356 8.20 16.93 4.97
N GLU A 357 8.56 16.23 6.04
CA GLU A 357 9.03 16.81 7.31
C GLU A 357 10.55 17.00 7.35
N GLY A 358 11.26 16.40 6.40
CA GLY A 358 12.67 16.62 6.17
C GLY A 358 13.62 15.70 6.93
N ASN A 359 13.12 14.59 7.45
CA ASN A 359 13.91 13.52 8.07
C ASN A 359 15.05 13.04 7.16
N PRO A 360 16.20 12.62 7.73
CA PRO A 360 17.31 12.08 6.94
C PRO A 360 16.92 10.77 6.26
N ILE A 361 17.50 10.51 5.09
CA ILE A 361 17.34 9.24 4.37
C ILE A 361 17.83 8.10 5.25
N SER A 362 17.06 7.02 5.31
CA SER A 362 17.24 5.92 6.24
C SER A 362 16.87 4.59 5.60
N GLY A 363 17.64 3.55 5.89
CA GLY A 363 17.31 2.17 5.56
C GLY A 363 16.03 1.66 6.23
N THR A 364 15.46 2.41 7.20
CA THR A 364 14.15 2.13 7.79
C THR A 364 13.13 3.17 7.35
N HIS A 365 12.03 2.74 6.73
CA HIS A 365 11.04 3.65 6.17
C HIS A 365 9.67 3.01 5.98
N VAL A 366 8.63 3.86 5.92
CA VAL A 366 7.22 3.48 5.74
C VAL A 366 6.88 3.38 4.25
N HIS A 367 6.10 2.37 3.86
CA HIS A 367 5.55 2.16 2.51
C HIS A 367 4.02 2.11 2.52
N PHE A 368 3.39 2.40 1.37
CA PHE A 368 1.94 2.21 1.15
C PHE A 368 1.62 0.86 0.48
N SER A 369 1.38 -0.16 1.30
CA SER A 369 0.68 -1.39 0.89
C SER A 369 0.14 -2.11 2.11
N PRO A 370 -0.97 -2.86 2.03
CA PRO A 370 -1.20 -3.96 2.93
C PRO A 370 -0.12 -5.02 2.72
N ALA A 371 0.26 -5.66 3.81
CA ALA A 371 1.11 -6.84 3.82
C ALA A 371 0.77 -7.68 5.05
N GLY A 372 0.87 -9.00 4.95
CA GLY A 372 0.57 -9.93 6.04
C GLY A 372 -0.91 -10.03 6.44
N ASP A 373 -1.85 -9.73 5.53
CA ASP A 373 -3.29 -9.97 5.74
C ASP A 373 -4.00 -10.54 4.48
N SER A 374 -5.31 -10.78 4.58
CA SER A 374 -6.12 -11.45 3.56
C SER A 374 -6.21 -10.72 2.21
N ARG A 375 -5.84 -9.43 2.15
CA ARG A 375 -5.75 -8.66 0.90
C ARG A 375 -4.54 -9.06 0.05
N GLY A 376 -3.55 -9.71 0.68
CA GLY A 376 -2.29 -10.14 0.07
C GLY A 376 -1.16 -9.14 0.31
N ASN A 377 0.00 -9.44 -0.28
CA ASN A 377 1.16 -8.58 -0.29
C ASN A 377 1.32 -7.97 -1.68
N PHE A 378 1.52 -6.66 -1.76
CA PHE A 378 1.89 -5.97 -3.00
C PHE A 378 3.28 -5.38 -2.80
N ALA A 379 4.15 -5.54 -3.80
CA ALA A 379 5.46 -4.92 -3.79
C ALA A 379 5.31 -3.47 -4.27
N ASP A 380 5.36 -2.53 -3.35
CA ASP A 380 5.41 -1.10 -3.65
C ASP A 380 6.72 -0.51 -3.12
N ALA A 381 7.46 0.18 -3.98
CA ALA A 381 8.70 0.89 -3.63
C ALA A 381 8.45 2.32 -3.11
N THR A 382 7.19 2.76 -3.00
CA THR A 382 6.85 4.14 -2.63
C THR A 382 7.04 4.38 -1.14
N VAL A 383 8.18 4.98 -0.80
CA VAL A 383 8.51 5.48 0.54
C VAL A 383 7.64 6.69 0.89
N VAL A 384 7.04 6.64 2.08
CA VAL A 384 6.12 7.66 2.61
C VAL A 384 6.78 8.53 3.70
N ARG A 385 7.61 7.93 4.57
CA ARG A 385 8.37 8.60 5.65
C ARG A 385 9.66 7.81 5.97
N PHE A 386 10.72 8.51 6.40
CA PHE A 386 11.94 7.87 6.92
C PHE A 386 11.92 7.82 8.46
N LEU A 387 12.40 6.72 9.05
CA LEU A 387 12.55 6.59 10.50
C LEU A 387 14.00 6.84 10.93
N GLU A 388 14.17 7.44 12.11
CA GLU A 388 15.45 7.50 12.80
C GLU A 388 15.84 6.10 13.30
N ASN A 389 17.06 5.68 12.94
CA ASN A 389 17.71 4.47 13.43
C ASN A 389 18.79 4.85 14.44
N THR A 390 18.69 4.39 15.68
CA THR A 390 19.77 4.51 16.67
C THR A 390 20.23 3.10 17.08
N PRO A 391 21.33 2.58 16.49
CA PRO A 391 21.93 1.32 16.92
C PRO A 391 22.39 1.36 18.39
N THR A 392 22.20 0.25 19.10
CA THR A 392 22.78 0.00 20.43
C THR A 392 24.01 -0.91 20.36
N ASP A 393 24.07 -1.73 19.33
CA ASP A 393 25.19 -2.61 18.95
C ASP A 393 25.12 -2.88 17.43
N ALA A 394 25.95 -3.79 16.93
CA ALA A 394 26.02 -4.14 15.50
C ALA A 394 24.71 -4.69 14.92
N LYS A 395 23.87 -5.31 15.75
CA LYS A 395 22.74 -6.15 15.33
C LYS A 395 21.42 -5.76 16.01
N SER A 396 21.43 -4.72 16.83
CA SER A 396 20.27 -4.28 17.62
C SER A 396 20.24 -2.77 17.78
N GLY A 397 19.04 -2.22 17.98
CA GLY A 397 18.86 -0.81 18.22
C GLY A 397 17.41 -0.39 18.42
N THR A 398 17.20 0.92 18.38
CA THR A 398 15.90 1.57 18.49
C THR A 398 15.51 2.25 17.17
N LEU A 399 14.20 2.30 16.94
CA LEU A 399 13.56 2.88 15.76
C LEU A 399 12.61 3.98 16.23
N LYS A 400 12.65 5.16 15.60
CA LYS A 400 11.75 6.27 15.95
C LYS A 400 11.19 7.01 14.74
N GLY A 401 9.97 7.49 14.88
CA GLY A 401 9.36 8.44 13.95
C GLY A 401 8.25 9.22 14.66
N GLU A 402 8.14 10.50 14.36
CA GLU A 402 7.01 11.34 14.75
C GLU A 402 6.63 12.17 13.52
N PHE A 403 5.43 11.96 12.99
CA PHE A 403 5.02 12.45 11.68
C PHE A 403 3.66 13.16 11.72
N GLU A 404 3.56 14.34 11.11
CA GLU A 404 2.25 14.96 10.85
C GLU A 404 1.66 14.31 9.59
N LEU A 405 0.58 13.55 9.78
CA LEU A 405 -0.10 12.88 8.69
C LEU A 405 -1.18 13.78 8.09
N THR A 406 -1.15 13.95 6.78
CA THR A 406 -2.28 14.48 6.02
C THR A 406 -3.52 13.60 6.24
N PRO A 407 -4.75 14.13 6.06
CA PRO A 407 -5.96 13.32 6.20
C PRO A 407 -5.96 12.01 5.38
N ALA A 408 -5.40 12.02 4.17
CA ALA A 408 -5.29 10.84 3.33
C ALA A 408 -4.30 9.79 3.88
N GLU A 409 -3.20 10.23 4.48
CA GLU A 409 -2.25 9.35 5.20
C GLU A 409 -2.88 8.75 6.47
N GLN A 410 -3.67 9.55 7.21
CA GLN A 410 -4.42 9.03 8.37
C GLN A 410 -5.44 7.96 7.93
N ALA A 411 -6.15 8.19 6.83
CA ALA A 411 -7.07 7.22 6.26
C ALA A 411 -6.35 5.93 5.84
N ALA A 412 -5.19 6.02 5.17
CA ALA A 412 -4.39 4.87 4.77
C ALA A 412 -3.79 4.08 5.95
N LEU A 413 -3.27 4.78 6.96
CA LEU A 413 -2.83 4.15 8.21
C LEU A 413 -3.98 3.36 8.85
N LEU A 414 -5.14 4.00 9.01
CA LEU A 414 -6.27 3.38 9.70
C LEU A 414 -6.92 2.24 8.89
N ALA A 415 -6.84 2.28 7.56
CA ALA A 415 -7.16 1.15 6.67
C ALA A 415 -6.20 -0.03 6.78
N GLY A 416 -5.09 0.13 7.52
CA GLY A 416 -4.01 -0.85 7.63
C GLY A 416 -3.26 -1.04 6.31
N ASN A 417 -3.00 0.04 5.57
CA ASN A 417 -2.32 0.03 4.27
C ASN A 417 -0.88 0.55 4.36
N PHE A 418 -0.25 0.49 5.53
CA PHE A 418 1.17 0.79 5.71
C PHE A 418 1.96 -0.42 6.21
N TYR A 419 3.23 -0.49 5.83
CA TYR A 419 4.23 -1.33 6.46
C TYR A 419 5.55 -0.54 6.58
N ILE A 420 6.45 -1.01 7.44
CA ILE A 420 7.81 -0.49 7.59
C ILE A 420 8.76 -1.55 7.05
N ASN A 421 9.65 -1.18 6.15
CA ASN A 421 10.77 -2.04 5.73
C ASN A 421 12.04 -1.58 6.43
N ILE A 422 12.90 -2.54 6.78
CA ILE A 422 14.24 -2.28 7.30
C ILE A 422 15.25 -2.97 6.39
N HIS A 423 16.12 -2.16 5.79
CA HIS A 423 17.22 -2.56 4.93
C HIS A 423 18.51 -2.45 5.73
N THR A 424 19.38 -3.47 5.64
CA THR A 424 20.67 -3.53 6.34
C THR A 424 21.82 -3.65 5.34
N ASN A 425 23.04 -3.34 5.78
CA ASN A 425 24.16 -3.19 4.85
C ASN A 425 25.56 -3.48 5.39
N LEU A 426 25.87 -3.18 6.65
CA LEU A 426 27.25 -3.20 7.15
C LEU A 426 27.44 -4.34 8.17
N ASP A 427 28.46 -5.19 7.94
CA ASP A 427 28.93 -6.18 8.91
C ASP A 427 29.57 -5.45 10.10
N GLY A 428 28.81 -5.35 11.19
CA GLY A 428 29.18 -4.54 12.35
C GLY A 428 29.97 -5.27 13.43
N ASP A 429 29.91 -6.61 13.47
CA ASP A 429 30.59 -7.46 14.46
C ASP A 429 31.70 -8.33 13.84
N GLY A 430 31.82 -8.34 12.51
CA GLY A 430 32.90 -9.00 11.76
C GLY A 430 32.67 -10.50 11.57
N ASP A 431 31.43 -10.96 11.54
CA ASP A 431 31.09 -12.38 11.39
C ASP A 431 31.07 -12.86 9.92
N GLY A 432 31.21 -11.93 8.97
CA GLY A 432 31.21 -12.18 7.53
C GLY A 432 29.84 -12.03 6.86
N ILE A 433 28.81 -11.60 7.59
CA ILE A 433 27.47 -11.29 7.08
C ILE A 433 27.22 -9.80 7.26
N ALA A 434 26.81 -9.11 6.20
CA ALA A 434 26.54 -7.67 6.24
C ALA A 434 25.04 -7.30 6.11
N GLY A 435 24.15 -8.29 6.19
CA GLY A 435 22.70 -8.10 6.08
C GLY A 435 22.18 -8.07 4.63
N TYR A 436 21.01 -7.44 4.44
CA TYR A 436 20.19 -7.51 3.22
C TYR A 436 19.75 -6.11 2.75
N PRO A 437 20.47 -5.51 1.79
CA PRO A 437 20.15 -4.19 1.23
C PRO A 437 18.82 -4.13 0.47
N THR A 438 18.27 -5.29 0.09
CA THR A 438 16.95 -5.43 -0.55
C THR A 438 15.79 -5.49 0.45
N GLY A 439 16.07 -5.51 1.76
CA GLY A 439 15.12 -5.70 2.84
C GLY A 439 15.52 -6.91 3.67
N GLU A 440 15.68 -6.72 4.98
CA GLU A 440 15.95 -7.80 5.94
C GLU A 440 14.68 -8.19 6.71
N ASN A 441 13.89 -7.19 7.08
CA ASN A 441 12.81 -7.31 8.05
C ASN A 441 11.67 -6.33 7.75
N ARG A 442 10.44 -6.80 7.95
CA ARG A 442 9.21 -6.05 7.71
C ARG A 442 8.30 -6.00 8.93
N ILE A 443 7.81 -4.81 9.26
CA ILE A 443 6.81 -4.57 10.31
C ILE A 443 5.51 -4.13 9.64
N ASN A 444 4.49 -4.99 9.65
CA ASN A 444 3.19 -4.69 9.02
C ASN A 444 2.34 -3.81 9.94
N LEU A 445 1.84 -2.66 9.46
CA LEU A 445 0.89 -1.81 10.18
C LEU A 445 -0.54 -2.10 9.69
N ASN A 446 -0.89 -3.40 9.61
CA ASN A 446 -2.10 -3.90 8.97
C ASN A 446 -3.31 -4.02 9.94
N ARG A 447 -4.41 -4.65 9.52
CA ARG A 447 -5.63 -4.81 10.35
C ARG A 447 -5.48 -5.70 11.60
N ASN A 448 -4.36 -6.40 11.76
CA ASN A 448 -4.04 -7.08 13.03
C ASN A 448 -3.42 -6.09 14.04
N VAL A 449 -2.84 -4.99 13.55
CA VAL A 449 -2.26 -3.90 14.34
C VAL A 449 -3.30 -2.83 14.62
N VAL A 450 -3.97 -2.33 13.58
CA VAL A 450 -5.05 -1.33 13.71
C VAL A 450 -6.38 -2.03 13.98
N SER A 451 -7.09 -1.63 15.03
CA SER A 451 -8.43 -2.14 15.34
C SER A 451 -9.38 -1.02 15.74
N PHE A 452 -10.51 -0.91 15.05
CA PHE A 452 -11.60 -0.01 15.44
C PHE A 452 -12.39 -0.56 16.66
N THR A 453 -13.18 0.29 17.37
CA THR A 453 -13.71 -0.01 18.73
C THR A 453 -15.14 0.42 19.06
#